data_AF-A0A536LYT4-F1
#
_entry.id   AF-A0A536LYT4-F1
#
_cell.length_a   1.000
_cell.length_b   1.000
_cell.length_c   1.000
_cell.angle_alpha   90.00
_cell.angle_beta   90.00
_cell.angle_gamma   90.00
#
_symmetry.space_group_name_H-M   'P 1'
#
loop_
_entity.id
_entity.type
_entity.pdbx_description
1 polymer ?
#
loop_
_entity_poly.entity_id
_entity_poly.type
_entity_poly.pdbx_seq_one_letter_code
_entity_poly.pdbx_strand_id
1 'polypeptide(L)'
;MLKFFASLLALTTLAAVTAVAAQADSGAPSWGPATPNFNLQVVLRPVDGATDIDVWVRDLGPNHSYLLQRAVDTNVNHDCTGPSWLTLGKGLVPEAIATDETGTGRANLFRNLASIPLGTEFDIHFRVIDATTSADVLESACYQYRVSQ
;
A
#
# COMPACT_ATOMS: atom_id res chain seq x y z
N MET A 1 -52.90 -53.53 56.60
CA MET A 1 -52.49 -52.16 56.98
C MET A 1 -50.97 -52.12 57.05
N LEU A 2 -50.30 -51.57 56.04
CA LEU A 2 -48.84 -51.47 55.99
C LEU A 2 -48.47 -50.02 55.66
N LYS A 3 -47.65 -49.43 56.53
CA LYS A 3 -47.36 -48.00 56.63
C LYS A 3 -46.16 -47.59 55.77
N PHE A 4 -46.27 -46.37 55.25
CA PHE A 4 -45.33 -45.57 54.48
C PHE A 4 -43.92 -45.43 55.10
N PHE A 5 -42.89 -45.52 54.26
CA PHE A 5 -41.64 -44.77 54.41
C PHE A 5 -41.11 -44.41 53.00
N ALA A 6 -41.53 -43.27 52.47
CA ALA A 6 -40.96 -42.70 51.26
C ALA A 6 -39.72 -41.87 51.64
N SER A 7 -38.52 -42.37 51.30
CA SER A 7 -37.29 -41.60 51.41
C SER A 7 -37.12 -40.68 50.21
N LEU A 8 -36.87 -39.41 50.52
CA LEU A 8 -36.70 -38.29 49.61
C LEU A 8 -35.27 -38.33 49.02
N LEU A 9 -35.14 -38.67 47.74
CA LEU A 9 -33.90 -38.48 46.99
C LEU A 9 -34.03 -37.19 46.16
N ALA A 10 -33.29 -36.17 46.58
CA ALA A 10 -33.15 -34.91 45.86
C ALA A 10 -32.39 -35.16 44.55
N LEU A 11 -33.06 -34.99 43.41
CA LEU A 11 -32.48 -35.11 42.09
C LEU A 11 -31.86 -33.77 41.68
N THR A 12 -30.53 -33.66 41.74
CA THR A 12 -29.77 -32.52 41.22
C THR A 12 -29.85 -32.49 39.69
N THR A 13 -30.40 -31.41 39.14
CA THR A 13 -30.43 -31.14 37.71
C THR A 13 -29.02 -30.83 37.18
N LEU A 14 -28.54 -31.65 36.24
CA LEU A 14 -27.31 -31.38 35.48
C LEU A 14 -27.73 -30.67 34.18
N ALA A 15 -27.38 -29.39 34.04
CA ALA A 15 -27.57 -28.65 32.80
C ALA A 15 -26.58 -29.18 31.74
N ALA A 16 -27.09 -29.89 30.73
CA ALA A 16 -26.30 -30.26 29.55
C ALA A 16 -26.14 -29.03 28.66
N VAL A 17 -24.94 -28.47 28.60
CA VAL A 17 -24.58 -27.41 27.66
C VAL A 17 -24.43 -28.03 26.28
N THR A 18 -25.15 -27.49 25.30
CA THR A 18 -25.11 -27.92 23.90
C THR A 18 -23.73 -27.67 23.29
N ALA A 19 -23.02 -28.75 22.92
CA ALA A 19 -21.89 -28.65 22.01
C ALA A 19 -22.42 -28.44 20.59
N VAL A 20 -22.53 -27.19 20.16
CA VAL A 20 -22.62 -26.88 18.73
C VAL A 20 -21.24 -27.22 18.15
N ALA A 21 -21.18 -28.23 17.28
CA ALA A 21 -20.00 -28.46 16.46
C ALA A 21 -19.79 -27.21 15.61
N ALA A 22 -18.79 -26.40 15.96
CA ALA A 22 -18.37 -25.27 15.16
C ALA A 22 -17.97 -25.80 13.77
N GLN A 23 -18.62 -25.31 12.72
CA GLN A 23 -18.10 -25.44 11.36
C GLN A 23 -16.68 -24.86 11.35
N ALA A 24 -15.72 -25.65 10.88
CA ALA A 24 -14.41 -25.14 10.53
C ALA A 24 -14.60 -24.21 9.32
N ASP A 25 -14.70 -22.92 9.59
CA ASP A 25 -14.41 -21.92 8.57
C ASP A 25 -12.95 -22.10 8.19
N SER A 26 -12.69 -22.55 6.96
CA SER A 26 -11.35 -22.58 6.39
C SER A 26 -10.93 -21.13 6.15
N GLY A 27 -10.60 -20.44 7.23
CA GLY A 27 -10.07 -19.10 7.23
C GLY A 27 -8.70 -19.09 6.59
N ALA A 28 -8.68 -19.08 5.25
CA ALA A 28 -7.55 -18.54 4.53
C ALA A 28 -7.36 -17.11 5.07
N PRO A 29 -6.15 -16.74 5.56
CA PRO A 29 -5.88 -15.36 5.96
C PRO A 29 -6.27 -14.43 4.80
N SER A 30 -6.93 -13.30 5.07
CA SER A 30 -7.32 -12.31 4.04
C SER A 30 -6.12 -11.58 3.39
N TRP A 31 -4.93 -12.13 3.56
CA TRP A 31 -3.70 -11.61 3.03
C TRP A 31 -3.38 -12.45 1.79
N GLY A 32 -3.80 -11.94 0.62
CA GLY A 32 -2.90 -12.04 -0.53
C GLY A 32 -1.53 -11.48 -0.13
N PRO A 33 -0.43 -11.77 -0.83
CA PRO A 33 0.87 -11.24 -0.42
C PRO A 33 0.68 -9.76 -0.12
N ALA A 34 0.86 -9.29 1.12
CA ALA A 34 0.91 -7.84 1.23
C ALA A 34 2.09 -7.47 0.39
N THR A 35 1.86 -6.39 -0.31
CA THR A 35 2.85 -5.45 -0.70
C THR A 35 3.05 -4.51 0.49
N PRO A 36 3.86 -4.90 1.51
CA PRO A 36 4.31 -3.94 2.48
C PRO A 36 5.04 -2.81 1.75
N ASN A 37 4.96 -1.60 2.30
CA ASN A 37 5.36 -0.35 1.68
C ASN A 37 6.84 -0.34 1.24
N PHE A 38 7.65 -1.30 1.70
CA PHE A 38 9.04 -1.49 1.27
C PHE A 38 9.21 -2.03 -0.16
N ASN A 39 8.11 -2.38 -0.85
CA ASN A 39 8.12 -2.84 -2.24
C ASN A 39 8.21 -1.70 -3.25
N LEU A 40 8.04 -0.46 -2.80
CA LEU A 40 8.34 0.75 -3.54
C LEU A 40 9.42 1.55 -2.81
N GLN A 41 10.52 1.84 -3.50
CA GLN A 41 11.50 2.83 -3.09
C GLN A 41 11.59 3.93 -4.14
N VAL A 42 11.41 5.17 -3.72
CA VAL A 42 11.59 6.37 -4.53
C VAL A 42 12.62 7.25 -3.84
N VAL A 43 13.73 7.53 -4.52
CA VAL A 43 14.80 8.40 -4.02
C VAL A 43 14.83 9.65 -4.87
N LEU A 44 14.54 10.79 -4.24
CA LEU A 44 14.61 12.11 -4.88
C LEU A 44 15.97 12.74 -4.58
N ARG A 45 16.65 13.23 -5.61
CA ARG A 45 17.92 13.95 -5.47
C ARG A 45 17.83 15.29 -6.19
N PRO A 46 18.00 16.42 -5.49
CA PRO A 46 18.10 17.71 -6.16
C PRO A 46 19.33 17.73 -7.06
N VAL A 47 19.16 18.35 -8.23
CA VAL A 47 20.21 18.70 -9.18
C VAL A 47 19.90 20.09 -9.74
N ASP A 48 20.83 20.75 -10.41
CA ASP A 48 20.64 22.14 -10.86
C ASP A 48 19.35 22.37 -11.67
N GLY A 49 18.33 22.95 -11.01
CA GLY A 49 17.02 23.25 -11.61
C GLY A 49 16.11 22.04 -11.84
N ALA A 50 16.45 20.85 -11.33
CA ALA A 50 15.66 19.65 -11.49
C ALA A 50 15.76 18.72 -10.26
N THR A 51 15.03 17.61 -10.29
CA THR A 51 15.18 16.53 -9.34
C THR A 51 15.28 15.21 -10.11
N ASP A 52 16.34 14.46 -9.83
CA ASP A 52 16.50 13.09 -10.27
C ASP A 52 15.69 12.18 -9.35
N ILE A 53 15.05 11.18 -9.95
CA ILE A 53 14.13 10.28 -9.27
C ILE A 53 14.56 8.85 -9.61
N ASP A 54 15.22 8.20 -8.68
CA ASP A 54 15.50 6.77 -8.80
C ASP A 54 14.35 5.97 -8.19
N VAL A 55 13.87 5.01 -8.96
CA VAL A 55 12.75 4.16 -8.57
C VAL A 55 13.23 2.72 -8.54
N TRP A 56 12.87 2.02 -7.47
CA TRP A 56 13.07 0.58 -7.35
C TRP A 56 11.79 -0.07 -6.84
N VAL A 57 11.27 -1.04 -7.60
CA VAL A 57 10.10 -1.84 -7.23
C VAL A 57 10.48 -3.31 -7.07
N ARG A 58 9.75 -4.01 -6.21
CA ARG A 58 9.93 -5.43 -5.89
C ARG A 58 8.59 -6.12 -5.72
N ASP A 59 8.57 -7.44 -5.87
CA ASP A 59 7.39 -8.30 -5.71
C ASP A 59 6.19 -7.88 -6.57
N LEU A 60 6.45 -7.34 -7.76
CA LEU A 60 5.43 -7.08 -8.78
C LEU A 60 5.33 -8.24 -9.77
N GLY A 61 4.39 -8.16 -10.71
CA GLY A 61 4.29 -9.13 -11.80
C GLY A 61 5.59 -9.18 -12.61
N PRO A 62 6.12 -10.38 -12.95
CA PRO A 62 7.37 -10.52 -13.68
C PRO A 62 7.21 -10.14 -15.16
N ASN A 63 8.28 -9.64 -15.78
CA ASN A 63 8.32 -9.25 -17.20
C ASN A 63 7.17 -8.31 -17.61
N HIS A 64 6.83 -7.37 -16.72
CA HIS A 64 5.66 -6.52 -16.86
C HIS A 64 6.05 -5.03 -16.83
N SER A 65 5.17 -4.18 -17.34
CA SER A 65 5.41 -2.73 -17.39
C SER A 65 4.52 -2.00 -16.40
N TYR A 66 5.14 -1.14 -15.61
CA TYR A 66 4.48 -0.28 -14.64
C TYR A 66 4.83 1.19 -14.87
N LEU A 67 4.06 2.10 -14.30
CA LEU A 67 4.32 3.54 -14.33
C LEU A 67 4.31 4.10 -12.92
N LEU A 68 5.28 4.96 -12.61
CA LEU A 68 5.24 5.75 -11.39
C LEU A 68 4.37 6.99 -11.62
N GLN A 69 3.47 7.26 -10.68
CA GLN A 69 2.75 8.51 -10.60
C GLN A 69 3.04 9.21 -9.28
N ARG A 70 2.94 10.54 -9.27
CA ARG A 70 2.93 11.34 -8.05
C ARG A 70 1.66 12.17 -7.97
N ALA A 71 1.18 12.45 -6.77
CA ALA A 71 0.33 13.60 -6.52
C ALA A 71 1.02 14.54 -5.53
N VAL A 72 0.70 15.83 -5.64
CA VAL A 72 1.27 16.88 -4.79
C VAL A 72 0.14 17.60 -4.10
N ASP A 73 0.28 17.81 -2.79
CA ASP A 73 -0.61 18.59 -1.96
C ASP A 73 0.13 19.84 -1.47
N THR A 74 -0.41 21.01 -1.79
CA THR A 74 0.17 22.29 -1.39
C THR A 74 -0.18 22.69 0.04
N ASN A 75 -1.10 21.99 0.69
CA ASN A 75 -1.36 22.14 2.12
C ASN A 75 -0.34 21.30 2.87
N VAL A 76 0.71 21.93 3.41
CA VAL A 76 1.79 21.24 4.12
C VAL A 76 1.32 20.80 5.51
N ASN A 77 0.63 19.66 5.58
CA ASN A 77 0.01 19.11 6.78
C ASN A 77 0.29 17.60 6.97
N HIS A 78 1.10 17.01 6.09
CA HIS A 78 1.43 15.59 6.00
C HIS A 78 0.22 14.69 5.68
N ASP A 79 -0.83 15.24 5.06
CA ASP A 79 -2.04 14.54 4.68
C ASP A 79 -2.30 14.70 3.18
N CYS A 80 -1.69 13.82 2.39
CA CYS A 80 -1.79 13.82 0.92
C CYS A 80 -3.19 13.34 0.50
N THR A 81 -4.13 14.27 0.34
CA THR A 81 -5.55 13.95 0.02
C THR A 81 -5.92 14.20 -1.46
N GLY A 82 -5.04 14.82 -2.23
CA GLY A 82 -5.30 15.25 -3.61
C GLY A 82 -5.25 14.11 -4.64
N PRO A 83 -6.28 13.93 -5.51
CA PRO A 83 -6.31 12.86 -6.52
C PRO A 83 -5.58 13.21 -7.83
N SER A 84 -4.82 14.32 -7.86
CA SER A 84 -4.18 14.83 -9.09
C SER A 84 -2.88 14.09 -9.42
N TRP A 85 -3.03 12.83 -9.83
CA TRP A 85 -1.92 11.97 -10.21
C TRP A 85 -1.31 12.37 -11.56
N LEU A 86 0.01 12.57 -11.55
CA LEU A 86 0.82 12.84 -12.73
C LEU A 86 1.81 11.70 -12.96
N THR A 87 1.72 11.08 -14.14
CA THR A 87 2.70 10.08 -14.58
C THR A 87 4.09 10.70 -14.74
N LEU A 88 5.08 10.04 -14.14
CA LEU A 88 6.47 10.44 -14.17
C LEU A 88 7.23 9.73 -15.29
N GLY A 89 8.40 10.29 -15.63
CA GLY A 89 9.24 9.76 -16.69
C GLY A 89 10.48 10.62 -16.92
N LYS A 90 11.00 10.61 -18.13
CA LYS A 90 12.12 11.47 -18.55
C LYS A 90 11.59 12.85 -18.90
N GLY A 91 11.43 13.70 -17.88
CA GLY A 91 10.81 15.02 -18.00
C GLY A 91 9.30 14.91 -18.18
N LEU A 92 8.80 15.27 -19.36
CA LEU A 92 7.38 15.18 -19.72
C LEU A 92 7.02 13.89 -20.47
N VAL A 93 8.01 13.09 -20.84
CA VAL A 93 7.80 11.82 -21.55
C VAL A 93 7.68 10.70 -20.51
N PRO A 94 6.53 10.01 -20.40
CA PRO A 94 6.39 8.86 -19.51
C PRO A 94 7.45 7.80 -19.78
N GLU A 95 8.00 7.21 -18.70
CA GLU A 95 8.96 6.11 -18.78
C GLU A 95 8.45 4.97 -17.90
N ALA A 96 8.42 3.75 -18.46
CA ALA A 96 7.99 2.57 -17.73
C ALA A 96 9.06 2.05 -16.77
N ILE A 97 8.60 1.45 -15.68
CA ILE A 97 9.38 0.57 -14.84
C ILE A 97 9.14 -0.84 -15.36
N ALA A 98 10.10 -1.38 -16.11
CA ALA A 98 10.05 -2.76 -16.56
C ALA A 98 10.56 -3.67 -15.45
N THR A 99 9.75 -4.67 -15.08
CA THR A 99 10.17 -5.72 -14.15
C THR A 99 10.86 -6.85 -14.88
N ASP A 100 11.84 -7.47 -14.22
CA ASP A 100 12.48 -8.69 -14.67
C ASP A 100 11.64 -9.94 -14.35
N GLU A 101 12.21 -11.11 -14.59
CA GLU A 101 11.57 -12.41 -14.33
C GLU A 101 11.26 -12.66 -12.84
N THR A 102 11.83 -11.88 -11.94
CA THR A 102 11.57 -11.95 -10.49
C THR A 102 10.55 -10.92 -10.00
N GLY A 103 10.06 -10.05 -10.90
CA GLY A 103 9.17 -8.96 -10.50
C GLY A 103 9.89 -7.73 -9.96
N THR A 104 11.22 -7.65 -10.15
CA THR A 104 12.04 -6.50 -9.73
C THR A 104 12.22 -5.53 -10.89
N GLY A 105 12.01 -4.24 -10.66
CA GLY A 105 12.14 -3.22 -11.71
C GLY A 105 12.82 -1.95 -11.22
N ARG A 106 13.51 -1.26 -12.12
CA ARG A 106 14.13 0.05 -11.83
C ARG A 106 13.86 1.04 -12.95
N ALA A 107 13.77 2.31 -12.58
CA ALA A 107 13.71 3.40 -13.55
C ALA A 107 14.43 4.64 -12.99
N ASN A 108 15.12 5.35 -13.88
CA ASN A 108 15.75 6.63 -13.57
C ASN A 108 14.97 7.71 -14.31
N LEU A 109 14.27 8.55 -13.54
CA LEU A 109 13.38 9.59 -14.04
C LEU A 109 13.93 10.95 -13.62
N PHE A 110 13.41 12.02 -14.22
CA PHE A 110 13.75 13.36 -13.77
C PHE A 110 12.59 14.32 -13.97
N ARG A 111 12.54 15.37 -13.15
CA ARG A 111 11.59 16.47 -13.31
C ARG A 111 12.30 17.80 -13.23
N ASN A 112 12.09 18.63 -14.25
CA ASN A 112 12.50 20.02 -14.23
C ASN A 112 11.64 20.77 -13.20
N LEU A 113 12.32 21.49 -12.30
CA LEU A 113 11.74 22.32 -11.25
C LEU A 113 12.18 23.79 -11.37
N ALA A 114 12.86 24.18 -12.44
CA ALA A 114 13.45 25.51 -12.61
C ALA A 114 12.42 26.66 -12.59
N SER A 115 11.15 26.37 -12.89
CA SER A 115 10.05 27.34 -12.79
C SER A 115 9.42 27.40 -11.39
N ILE A 116 9.80 26.52 -10.48
CA ILE A 116 9.30 26.47 -9.11
C ILE A 116 10.29 27.23 -8.22
N PRO A 117 9.82 28.19 -7.39
CA PRO A 117 10.70 28.90 -6.48
C PRO A 117 11.45 27.95 -5.53
N LEU A 118 12.72 28.25 -5.28
CA LEU A 118 13.49 27.54 -4.25
C LEU A 118 12.84 27.75 -2.88
N GLY A 119 12.82 26.69 -2.08
CA GLY A 119 12.18 26.69 -0.77
C GLY A 119 10.67 26.54 -0.79
N THR A 120 10.03 26.40 -1.95
CA THR A 120 8.65 25.90 -2.02
C THR A 120 8.58 24.52 -1.36
N GLU A 121 7.62 24.37 -0.45
CA GLU A 121 7.32 23.13 0.24
C GLU A 121 5.94 22.62 -0.17
N PHE A 122 5.82 21.31 -0.24
CA PHE A 122 4.56 20.63 -0.51
C PHE A 122 4.65 19.19 -0.01
N ASP A 123 3.50 18.60 0.27
CA ASP A 123 3.41 17.17 0.53
C ASP A 123 3.31 16.41 -0.80
N ILE A 124 3.86 15.21 -0.84
CA ILE A 124 3.96 14.37 -2.02
C ILE A 124 3.76 12.91 -1.61
N HIS A 125 2.96 12.21 -2.40
CA HIS A 125 2.85 10.75 -2.35
C HIS A 125 2.97 10.17 -3.75
N PHE A 126 3.33 8.90 -3.80
CA PHE A 126 3.62 8.16 -5.02
C PHE A 126 2.75 6.93 -5.08
N ARG A 127 2.42 6.53 -6.30
CA ARG A 127 1.87 5.21 -6.57
C ARG A 127 2.49 4.59 -7.81
N VAL A 128 2.48 3.27 -7.85
CA VAL A 128 2.81 2.51 -9.04
C VAL A 128 1.51 1.98 -9.60
N ILE A 129 1.29 2.21 -10.89
CA ILE A 129 0.16 1.65 -11.61
C ILE A 129 0.64 0.66 -12.66
N ASP A 130 -0.17 -0.35 -12.93
CA ASP A 130 -0.01 -1.23 -14.08
C ASP A 130 -0.15 -0.43 -15.38
N ALA A 131 0.84 -0.50 -16.27
CA ALA A 131 0.84 0.31 -17.49
C ALA A 131 -0.24 -0.10 -18.50
N THR A 132 -0.79 -1.31 -18.39
CA THR A 132 -1.82 -1.84 -19.28
C THR A 132 -3.21 -1.60 -18.71
N THR A 133 -3.42 -1.89 -17.42
CA THR A 133 -4.75 -1.85 -16.79
C THR A 133 -5.03 -0.55 -16.03
N SER A 134 -4.00 0.26 -15.78
CA SER A 134 -4.05 1.43 -14.89
C SER A 134 -4.49 1.10 -13.46
N ALA A 135 -4.45 -0.17 -13.05
CA ALA A 135 -4.70 -0.59 -11.68
C ALA A 135 -3.59 -0.08 -10.76
N ASP A 136 -3.96 0.40 -9.59
CA ASP A 136 -3.02 0.73 -8.52
C ASP A 136 -2.47 -0.57 -7.90
N VAL A 137 -1.14 -0.67 -7.80
CA VAL A 137 -0.47 -1.88 -7.28
C VAL A 137 0.41 -1.61 -6.07
N LEU A 138 0.91 -0.39 -5.91
CA LEU A 138 1.72 0.05 -4.77
C LEU A 138 1.45 1.51 -4.50
N GLU A 139 1.34 1.89 -3.23
CA GLU A 139 1.26 3.29 -2.82
C GLU A 139 2.29 3.56 -1.72
N SER A 140 2.88 4.75 -1.75
CA SER A 140 3.79 5.22 -0.71
C SER A 140 3.01 5.89 0.42
N ALA A 141 3.68 6.14 1.55
CA ALA A 141 3.18 7.12 2.50
C ALA A 141 3.19 8.54 1.91
N CYS A 142 2.63 9.49 2.66
CA CYS A 142 2.78 10.92 2.38
C CYS A 142 4.11 11.43 2.95
N TYR A 143 4.82 12.25 2.18
CA TYR A 143 6.10 12.85 2.56
C TYR A 143 6.07 14.34 2.28
N GLN A 144 6.79 15.13 3.07
CA GLN A 144 7.02 16.53 2.75
C GLN A 144 8.27 16.66 1.87
N TYR A 145 8.19 17.45 0.80
CA TYR A 145 9.31 17.79 -0.06
C TYR A 145 9.55 19.30 -0.08
N ARG A 146 10.82 19.69 -0.10
CA ARG A 146 11.27 21.08 -0.22
C ARG A 146 12.16 21.24 -1.45
N VAL A 147 11.80 22.16 -2.34
CA VAL A 147 12.61 22.47 -3.52
C VAL A 147 13.94 23.10 -3.09
N SER A 148 15.06 22.51 -3.52
CA SER A 148 16.43 22.92 -3.22
C SER A 148 17.33 22.77 -4.45
N GLN A 149 18.52 23.39 -4.39
CA GLN A 149 19.60 23.24 -5.37
C GLN A 149 20.53 22.10 -4.95
#